data_AF-A0A3C0VTU1-F1
#
_entry.id   AF-A0A3C0VTU1-F1
#
_cell.length_a   1.000
_cell.length_b   1.000
_cell.length_c   1.000
_cell.angle_alpha   90.00
_cell.angle_beta   90.00
_cell.angle_gamma   90.00
#
_symmetry.space_group_name_H-M   'P 1'
#
loop_
_entity.id
_entity.type
_entity.pdbx_description
1 polymer ?
#
loop_
_entity_poly.entity_id
_entity_poly.type
_entity_poly.pdbx_seq_one_letter_code
_entity_poly.pdbx_strand_id
1 'polypeptide(L)' 'MVKKYSTKPGDCVTPEQLKEVEEAAKQPINFDDDCKELSPAMVNAFRTAVSKRNSVVKA' A
#
# COMPACT_ATOMS: atom_id res chain seq x y z
N MET A 1 1.22 16.80 14.12
CA MET A 1 2.49 17.18 13.47
C MET A 1 2.54 16.50 12.11
N VAL A 2 2.44 17.24 11.00
CA VAL A 2 2.41 16.65 9.65
C VAL A 2 3.82 16.67 9.07
N LYS A 3 4.43 15.50 8.89
CA LYS A 3 5.71 15.37 8.17
C LYS A 3 5.42 15.27 6.67
N LYS A 4 6.00 16.19 5.88
CA LYS A 4 5.95 16.13 4.41
C LYS A 4 7.19 15.39 3.90
N TYR A 5 6.97 14.34 3.13
CA TYR A 5 8.02 13.61 2.43
C TYR A 5 7.92 13.93 0.93
N SER A 6 9.04 14.27 0.30
CA SER A 6 9.11 14.48 -1.15
C SER A 6 10.03 13.43 -1.76
N THR A 7 9.52 12.61 -2.69
CA THR A 7 10.29 11.65 -3.46
C THR A 7 10.55 12.19 -4.86
N LYS A 8 11.79 12.10 -5.35
CA LYS A 8 12.18 12.43 -6.72
C LYS A 8 12.28 11.15 -7.55
N PRO A 9 12.07 11.23 -8.88
CA PRO A 9 12.34 10.12 -9.77
C PRO A 9 13.82 9.70 -9.66
N GLY A 10 14.09 8.43 -9.38
CA GLY A 10 15.45 7.90 -9.22
C GLY A 10 15.97 7.85 -7.78
N ASP A 11 15.18 8.26 -6.78
CA ASP A 11 15.55 8.05 -5.37
C ASP A 11 15.56 6.55 -5.06
N CYS A 12 16.72 6.03 -4.69
CA CYS A 12 16.88 4.66 -4.21
C CYS A 12 16.52 4.59 -2.73
N VAL A 13 15.72 3.58 -2.37
CA VAL A 13 15.37 3.31 -0.98
C VAL A 13 16.64 2.95 -0.21
N THR A 14 16.87 3.60 0.92
CA THR A 14 18.05 3.30 1.75
C THR A 14 17.94 1.90 2.36
N PRO A 15 19.07 1.24 2.68
CA PRO A 15 19.04 -0.08 3.32
C PRO A 15 18.28 -0.10 4.66
N GLU A 16 18.27 1.02 5.38
CA GLU A 16 17.54 1.17 6.64
C GLU A 16 16.03 1.20 6.41
N GLN A 17 15.57 1.96 5.41
CA GLN A 17 14.16 1.99 5.03
C GLN A 17 13.66 0.63 4.51
N LEU A 18 14.50 -0.13 3.81
CA LEU A 18 14.16 -1.50 3.39
C LEU A 18 13.99 -2.42 4.61
N LYS A 19 14.88 -2.33 5.60
CA LYS A 19 14.76 -3.09 6.86
C LYS A 19 13.50 -2.73 7.64
N GLU A 20 13.13 -1.44 7.71
CA GLU A 20 11.89 -1.00 8.35
C GLU A 20 10.66 -1.67 7.69
N VAL A 21 10.63 -1.74 6.35
CA VAL A 21 9.55 -2.41 5.62
C VAL A 21 9.53 -3.92 5.89
N GLU A 22 10.70 -4.58 5.92
CA GLU A 22 10.80 -6.01 6.24
C GLU A 22 10.38 -6.34 7.67
N GLU A 23 10.70 -5.47 8.64
CA GLU A 23 10.28 -5.62 10.03
C GLU A 23 8.77 -5.39 10.19
N ALA A 24 8.23 -4.36 9.52
CA ALA A 24 6.80 -4.10 9.50
C ALA A 24 6.01 -5.28 8.89
N ALA A 25 6.54 -5.92 7.85
CA ALA A 25 5.91 -7.08 7.22
C ALA A 25 5.81 -8.31 8.13
N LYS A 26 6.64 -8.40 9.19
CA LYS A 26 6.60 -9.47 10.19
C LYS A 26 5.55 -9.24 11.27
N GLN A 27 5.07 -8.01 11.42
CA GLN A 27 4.05 -7.67 12.42
C GLN A 27 2.66 -8.13 11.95
N PRO A 28 1.81 -8.66 12.83
CA PRO A 28 0.44 -8.99 12.47
C PRO A 28 -0.35 -7.73 12.10
N ILE A 29 -1.20 -7.85 11.09
CA ILE A 29 -2.15 -6.79 10.75
C ILE A 29 -3.29 -6.87 11.76
N ASN A 30 -3.24 -5.98 12.76
CA ASN A 30 -4.33 -5.80 13.72
C ASN A 30 -5.34 -4.82 13.15
N PHE A 31 -6.54 -5.32 12.83
CA PHE A 31 -7.67 -4.49 12.47
C PHE A 31 -8.37 -4.00 13.74
N ASP A 32 -8.92 -2.79 13.69
CA ASP A 32 -9.77 -2.28 14.77
C ASP A 32 -11.07 -3.09 14.85
N ASP A 33 -11.66 -3.19 16.04
CA ASP A 33 -12.89 -3.97 16.29
C ASP A 33 -14.11 -3.45 15.48
N ASP A 34 -14.09 -2.18 15.08
CA ASP A 34 -15.12 -1.55 14.24
C ASP A 34 -14.85 -1.71 12.72
N CYS A 35 -13.75 -2.36 12.35
CA CYS A 35 -13.40 -2.65 10.97
C CYS A 35 -14.25 -3.81 10.43
N LYS A 36 -15.37 -3.46 9.80
CA LYS A 36 -16.24 -4.45 9.15
C LYS A 36 -15.56 -5.05 7.92
N GLU A 37 -15.76 -6.35 7.72
CA GLU A 37 -15.36 -7.01 6.49
C GLU A 37 -16.00 -6.36 5.26
N LEU A 38 -15.24 -6.28 4.17
CA LEU A 38 -15.73 -5.76 2.90
C LEU A 38 -16.78 -6.69 2.31
N SER A 39 -17.87 -6.12 1.79
CA SER A 39 -18.83 -6.90 1.02
C SER A 39 -18.19 -7.47 -0.25
N PRO A 40 -18.67 -8.62 -0.77
CA PRO A 40 -18.11 -9.23 -1.99
C PRO A 40 -18.07 -8.26 -3.19
N ALA A 41 -19.07 -7.38 -3.31
CA ALA A 41 -19.13 -6.35 -4.34
C ALA A 41 -17.99 -5.32 -4.19
N MET A 42 -17.69 -4.88 -2.97
CA MET A 42 -16.60 -3.94 -2.70
C MET A 42 -15.23 -4.56 -3.00
N VAL A 43 -15.01 -5.81 -2.60
CA VAL A 43 -13.76 -6.54 -2.91
C VAL A 43 -13.52 -6.58 -4.41
N ASN A 44 -14.56 -6.89 -5.20
CA ASN A 44 -14.49 -6.92 -6.66
C ASN A 44 -14.22 -5.54 -7.27
N ALA A 45 -14.83 -4.48 -6.73
CA ALA A 45 -14.58 -3.11 -7.17
C ALA A 45 -13.11 -2.71 -6.94
N PHE A 46 -12.54 -3.02 -5.76
CA PHE A 46 -11.14 -2.74 -5.47
C PHE A 46 -10.19 -3.51 -6.39
N ARG A 47 -10.40 -4.82 -6.58
CA ARG A 47 -9.62 -5.63 -7.52
C ARG A 47 -9.64 -5.04 -8.93
N THR A 48 -10.82 -4.64 -9.41
CA THR A 48 -10.99 -4.04 -10.73
C THR A 48 -10.25 -2.70 -10.84
N ALA A 49 -10.32 -1.85 -9.82
CA ALA A 49 -9.62 -0.56 -9.79
C ALA A 49 -8.10 -0.73 -9.83
N VAL A 50 -7.54 -1.70 -9.08
CA VAL A 50 -6.11 -2.01 -9.08
C VAL A 50 -5.65 -2.49 -10.45
N SER A 51 -6.36 -3.44 -11.06
CA SER A 51 -6.03 -3.93 -12.41
C SER A 51 -6.03 -2.81 -13.45
N LYS A 52 -7.02 -1.90 -13.40
CA LYS A 52 -7.12 -0.76 -14.33
C LYS A 52 -5.99 0.26 -14.13
N ARG A 53 -5.51 0.48 -12.91
CA ARG A 53 -4.35 1.38 -12.66
C ARG A 53 -3.08 0.83 -13.28
N ASN A 54 -2.84 -0.48 -13.15
CA ASN A 54 -1.63 -1.11 -13.66
C ASN A 54 -1.61 -1.23 -15.19
N SER A 55 -2.77 -1.20 -15.86
CA SER A 55 -2.85 -1.20 -17.33
C SER A 55 -2.50 0.14 -17.98
N VAL A 56 -2.50 1.26 -17.26
CA VAL A 56 -2.17 2.59 -17.83
C VAL A 56 -0.66 2.77 -18.06
N VAL A 57 0.18 1.89 -17.49
CA VAL A 57 1.65 1.95 -17.64
C VAL A 57 2.15 1.23 -18.91
N LYS A 58 1.23 0.71 -19.75
CA LYS A 58 1.56 0.13 -21.07
C LYS A 58 0.77 0.82 -22.18
N ALA A 59 1.13 2.05 -22.51
CA ALA A 59 0.79 2.71 -23.77
C ALA A 59 1.95 3.61 -24.20
#